data_AF-A0AAD9J6T2-F1
#
_entry.id   AF-A0AAD9J6T2-F1
#
_cell.length_a   1.000
_cell.length_b   1.000
_cell.length_c   1.000
_cell.angle_alpha   90.00
_cell.angle_beta   90.00
_cell.angle_gamma   90.00
#
_symmetry.space_group_name_H-M   'P 1'
#
loop_
_entity.id
_entity.type
_entity.pdbx_description
1 polymer ?
#
loop_
_entity_poly.entity_id
_entity_poly.type
_entity_poly.pdbx_seq_one_letter_code
_entity_poly.pdbx_strand_id
1 'polypeptide(L)'
;MSFIHHSEGSHCYSLDECSTVVRAIQDYHMDSNGWNDIGYSFLVGEDGRVYEGRGWTTLPAHSPVYNDFSHGICIMGTFMDIEPEQVALDAAQAWIQCGVDLGHTIAGYELFGHRDGRFKIGDPRSGTSFVMCGYVCMMRASTHTQIHIYIYIYIYIYIYIYISIAQCDAVQLVTREEWGARPPVETSPLEVPVNMSFVHHSAGSHCYTLDDCSAVVRAIQDYHMDSNGWNDIGYNFLVGEDGRVYEGRGWTTLPRHSPVYNDFSHGTCIMGNYMTVAPEEVALNTTQAWIQCGLDLGYIIPDYELFGHRDGRCTDCPGDVLYSIIQTWPHYSFREIPIIC
;
A
#
# COMPACT_ATOMS: atom_id res chain seq x y z
N MET A 1 7.42 -16.25 -26.39
CA MET A 1 8.83 -16.19 -25.96
C MET A 1 9.38 -14.83 -26.34
N SER A 2 10.44 -14.36 -25.68
CA SER A 2 11.08 -13.08 -26.02
C SER A 2 12.60 -13.27 -26.10
N PHE A 3 13.21 -12.72 -27.16
CA PHE A 3 14.65 -12.73 -27.34
C PHE A 3 15.22 -11.34 -27.10
N ILE A 4 16.24 -11.26 -26.25
CA ILE A 4 17.04 -10.06 -26.05
C ILE A 4 18.23 -10.08 -27.00
N HIS A 5 18.34 -8.99 -27.75
CA HIS A 5 19.43 -8.70 -28.66
C HIS A 5 20.11 -7.42 -28.22
N HIS A 6 21.29 -7.19 -28.76
CA HIS A 6 21.86 -5.85 -28.81
C HIS A 6 22.16 -5.48 -30.25
N SER A 7 22.19 -4.19 -30.55
CA SER A 7 22.66 -3.71 -31.84
C SER A 7 24.20 -3.73 -31.89
N GLU A 8 24.77 -3.59 -33.08
CA GLU A 8 26.18 -3.24 -33.24
C GLU A 8 26.22 -1.75 -33.56
N GLY A 9 26.91 -0.94 -32.76
CA GLY A 9 26.96 0.51 -32.97
C GLY A 9 26.87 1.37 -31.71
N SER A 10 26.53 2.64 -31.92
CA SER A 10 26.50 3.69 -30.91
C SER A 10 25.42 3.47 -29.85
N HIS A 11 25.78 3.76 -28.59
CA HIS A 11 24.84 3.95 -27.49
C HIS A 11 24.12 5.29 -27.65
N CYS A 12 22.97 5.45 -27.01
CA CYS A 12 22.17 6.67 -27.08
C CYS A 12 21.50 6.93 -25.73
N TYR A 13 21.52 8.18 -25.26
CA TYR A 13 21.10 8.54 -23.89
C TYR A 13 20.01 9.63 -23.87
N SER A 14 19.54 10.06 -25.04
CA SER A 14 18.44 11.00 -25.20
C SER A 14 17.52 10.61 -26.36
N LEU A 15 16.31 11.15 -26.37
CA LEU A 15 15.32 10.87 -27.41
C LEU A 15 15.86 11.16 -28.82
N ASP A 16 16.56 12.27 -29.01
CA ASP A 16 17.08 12.68 -30.31
C ASP A 16 18.22 11.76 -30.80
N GLU A 17 19.11 11.38 -29.89
CA GLU A 17 20.19 10.42 -30.18
C GLU A 17 19.61 9.04 -30.50
N CYS A 18 18.71 8.54 -29.66
CA CYS A 18 18.13 7.21 -29.83
C CYS A 18 17.26 7.13 -31.08
N SER A 19 16.50 8.16 -31.40
CA SER A 19 15.75 8.22 -32.67
C SER A 19 16.68 8.18 -33.89
N THR A 20 17.87 8.78 -33.78
CA THR A 20 18.90 8.70 -34.82
C THR A 20 19.47 7.28 -34.94
N VAL A 21 19.75 6.63 -33.81
CA VAL A 21 20.25 5.24 -33.79
C VAL A 21 19.23 4.26 -34.36
N VAL A 22 17.94 4.40 -34.02
CA VAL A 22 16.86 3.57 -34.59
C VAL A 22 16.83 3.67 -36.11
N ARG A 23 16.93 4.88 -36.67
CA ARG A 23 17.00 5.09 -38.13
C ARG A 23 18.24 4.46 -38.73
N ALA A 24 19.40 4.61 -38.09
CA ALA A 24 20.63 3.98 -38.58
C ALA A 24 20.53 2.44 -38.60
N ILE A 25 19.87 1.83 -37.61
CA ILE A 25 19.60 0.38 -37.59
C ILE A 25 18.63 -0.01 -38.71
N GLN A 26 17.61 0.81 -38.98
CA GLN A 26 16.67 0.60 -40.08
C GLN A 26 17.39 0.63 -41.43
N ASP A 27 18.15 1.69 -41.69
CA ASP A 27 18.92 1.89 -42.91
C ASP A 27 19.88 0.71 -43.12
N TYR A 28 20.61 0.29 -42.08
CA TYR A 28 21.50 -0.89 -42.18
C TYR A 28 20.76 -2.17 -42.55
N HIS A 29 19.63 -2.46 -41.88
CA HIS A 29 18.85 -3.66 -42.17
C HIS A 29 18.25 -3.64 -43.58
N MET A 30 17.80 -2.49 -44.06
CA MET A 30 17.21 -2.37 -45.38
C MET A 30 18.26 -2.38 -46.50
N ASP A 31 19.31 -1.57 -46.36
CA ASP A 31 20.30 -1.36 -47.41
C ASP A 31 21.36 -2.47 -47.46
N SER A 32 21.79 -2.98 -46.29
CA SER A 32 22.88 -3.96 -46.22
C SER A 32 22.35 -5.40 -46.18
N ASN A 33 21.28 -5.66 -45.43
CA ASN A 33 20.73 -7.01 -45.31
C ASN A 33 19.58 -7.31 -46.30
N GLY A 34 19.09 -6.29 -47.03
CA GLY A 34 17.97 -6.43 -47.97
C GLY A 34 16.65 -6.74 -47.28
N TRP A 35 16.49 -6.36 -46.01
CA TRP A 35 15.25 -6.57 -45.27
C TRP A 35 14.23 -5.47 -45.58
N ASN A 36 12.95 -5.74 -45.38
CA ASN A 36 11.90 -4.76 -45.66
C ASN A 36 11.79 -3.66 -44.60
N ASP A 37 12.39 -3.87 -43.42
CA ASP A 37 12.37 -2.98 -42.26
C ASP A 37 13.35 -3.50 -41.18
N ILE A 38 13.48 -2.79 -40.05
CA ILE A 38 14.18 -3.22 -38.83
C ILE A 38 13.79 -4.66 -38.47
N GLY A 39 14.77 -5.52 -38.18
CA GLY A 39 14.50 -6.93 -37.89
C GLY A 39 13.87 -7.21 -36.52
N TYR A 40 13.87 -6.25 -35.60
CA TYR A 40 13.36 -6.40 -34.24
C TYR A 40 11.89 -5.96 -34.13
N SER A 41 11.17 -6.54 -33.17
CA SER A 41 9.83 -6.10 -32.80
C SER A 41 9.90 -4.72 -32.13
N PHE A 42 10.86 -4.56 -31.20
CA PHE A 42 11.09 -3.32 -30.46
C PHE A 42 12.58 -3.08 -30.21
N LEU A 43 12.92 -1.83 -29.98
CA LEU A 43 14.26 -1.41 -29.57
C LEU A 43 14.17 -0.63 -28.24
N VAL A 44 15.24 -0.64 -27.45
CA VAL A 44 15.31 0.06 -26.17
C VAL A 44 16.60 0.87 -26.11
N GLY A 45 16.49 2.16 -25.82
CA GLY A 45 17.65 3.04 -25.65
C GLY A 45 18.16 3.07 -24.21
N GLU A 46 19.41 3.53 -24.02
CA GLU A 46 19.97 3.81 -22.67
C GLU A 46 19.23 4.99 -21.99
N ASP A 47 18.38 5.69 -22.74
CA ASP A 47 17.46 6.71 -22.24
C ASP A 47 16.21 6.13 -21.56
N GLY A 48 16.07 4.80 -21.51
CA GLY A 48 14.96 4.08 -20.90
C GLY A 48 13.66 4.10 -21.71
N ARG A 49 13.70 4.54 -22.98
CA ARG A 49 12.52 4.54 -23.86
C ARG A 49 12.48 3.30 -24.74
N VAL A 50 11.26 2.87 -25.04
CA VAL A 50 10.99 1.82 -26.03
C VAL A 50 10.64 2.48 -27.36
N TYR A 51 11.29 2.01 -28.41
CA TYR A 51 11.10 2.45 -29.79
C TYR A 51 10.46 1.31 -30.58
N GLU A 52 9.41 1.63 -31.33
CA GLU A 52 8.71 0.66 -32.15
C GLU A 52 9.56 0.29 -33.37
N GLY A 53 9.80 -1.02 -33.53
CA GLY A 53 10.30 -1.59 -34.78
C GLY A 53 9.13 -2.14 -35.58
N ARG A 54 9.06 -3.47 -35.72
CA ARG A 54 7.91 -4.13 -36.36
C ARG A 54 6.66 -4.23 -35.46
N GLY A 55 6.78 -3.89 -34.19
CA GLY A 55 5.66 -3.92 -33.25
C GLY A 55 5.20 -5.35 -32.91
N TRP A 56 4.01 -5.46 -32.31
CA TRP A 56 3.48 -6.73 -31.78
C TRP A 56 2.90 -7.66 -32.84
N THR A 57 2.42 -7.10 -33.95
CA THR A 57 1.55 -7.83 -34.90
C THR A 57 2.26 -8.21 -36.20
N THR A 58 3.47 -7.72 -36.42
CA THR A 58 4.23 -8.00 -37.63
C THR A 58 5.37 -8.96 -37.33
N LEU A 59 5.51 -9.97 -38.19
CA LEU A 59 6.53 -11.00 -38.05
C LEU A 59 7.95 -10.38 -38.00
N PRO A 60 8.71 -10.57 -36.92
CA PRO A 60 10.06 -10.06 -36.84
C PRO A 60 11.05 -10.87 -37.70
N ALA A 61 12.25 -10.33 -37.88
CA ALA A 61 13.35 -10.96 -38.61
C ALA A 61 14.62 -11.07 -37.73
N HIS A 62 14.45 -11.24 -36.42
CA HIS A 62 15.53 -11.21 -35.43
C HIS A 62 16.29 -12.55 -35.32
N SER A 63 15.63 -13.66 -35.62
CA SER A 63 16.21 -15.00 -35.55
C SER A 63 15.51 -15.99 -36.49
N PRO A 64 16.20 -16.55 -37.50
CA PRO A 64 15.58 -17.39 -38.53
C PRO A 64 14.74 -18.57 -38.03
N VAL A 65 15.02 -19.09 -36.82
CA VAL A 65 14.35 -20.26 -36.24
C VAL A 65 13.19 -19.87 -35.30
N TYR A 66 13.14 -18.63 -34.81
CA TYR A 66 12.23 -18.22 -33.74
C TYR A 66 11.28 -17.08 -34.13
N ASN A 67 11.36 -16.58 -35.36
CA ASN A 67 10.59 -15.41 -35.80
C ASN A 67 9.06 -15.61 -35.71
N ASP A 68 8.55 -16.83 -35.83
CA ASP A 68 7.12 -17.15 -35.90
C ASP A 68 6.43 -17.31 -34.53
N PHE A 69 7.18 -17.37 -33.44
CA PHE A 69 6.63 -17.52 -32.08
C PHE A 69 7.35 -16.71 -31.00
N SER A 70 8.18 -15.74 -31.41
CA SER A 70 8.88 -14.86 -30.46
C SER A 70 9.00 -13.42 -30.94
N HIS A 71 8.99 -12.51 -29.98
CA HIS A 71 9.33 -11.11 -30.19
C HIS A 71 10.84 -10.90 -30.02
N GLY A 72 11.42 -10.04 -30.85
CA GLY A 72 12.82 -9.62 -30.72
C GLY A 72 12.91 -8.24 -30.12
N ILE A 73 13.57 -8.09 -28.97
CA ILE A 73 13.80 -6.81 -28.31
C ILE A 73 15.30 -6.52 -28.35
N CYS A 74 15.67 -5.38 -28.95
CA CYS A 74 17.05 -4.98 -29.13
C CYS A 74 17.42 -3.83 -28.20
N ILE A 75 18.38 -4.02 -27.30
CA ILE A 75 18.97 -2.92 -26.54
C ILE A 75 20.01 -2.23 -27.44
N MET A 76 19.87 -0.93 -27.65
CA MET A 76 20.72 -0.18 -28.58
C MET A 76 22.09 0.13 -27.94
N GLY A 77 23.14 -0.48 -28.49
CA GLY A 77 24.52 -0.30 -28.03
C GLY A 77 25.35 -1.56 -28.16
N THR A 78 26.67 -1.42 -28.04
CA THR A 78 27.62 -2.54 -28.16
C THR A 78 28.04 -3.02 -26.77
N PHE A 79 27.47 -4.14 -26.32
CA PHE A 79 27.64 -4.67 -24.95
C PHE A 79 28.61 -5.85 -24.89
N MET A 80 29.77 -5.71 -25.53
CA MET A 80 30.80 -6.75 -25.50
C MET A 80 31.59 -6.73 -24.19
N ASP A 81 31.92 -5.52 -23.72
CA ASP A 81 32.77 -5.29 -22.54
C ASP A 81 32.13 -4.34 -21.52
N ILE A 82 30.93 -3.82 -21.84
CA ILE A 82 30.16 -2.89 -21.01
C ILE A 82 28.74 -3.41 -20.89
N GLU A 83 28.14 -3.24 -19.71
CA GLU A 83 26.74 -3.60 -19.47
C GLU A 83 25.81 -2.46 -19.92
N PRO A 84 24.57 -2.76 -20.35
CA PRO A 84 23.56 -1.73 -20.56
C PRO A 84 23.24 -0.97 -19.28
N GLU A 85 22.79 0.28 -19.42
CA GLU A 85 22.25 1.03 -18.31
C GLU A 85 21.04 0.31 -17.71
N GLN A 86 20.93 0.36 -16.38
CA GLN A 86 19.85 -0.31 -15.67
C GLN A 86 18.47 0.16 -16.15
N VAL A 87 18.34 1.43 -16.51
CA VAL A 87 17.09 2.00 -17.04
C VAL A 87 16.65 1.37 -18.37
N ALA A 88 17.59 0.91 -19.21
CA ALA A 88 17.27 0.20 -20.44
C ALA A 88 16.83 -1.25 -20.15
N LEU A 89 17.49 -1.91 -19.19
CA LEU A 89 17.11 -3.26 -18.75
C LEU A 89 15.70 -3.26 -18.14
N ASP A 90 15.41 -2.28 -17.28
CA ASP A 90 14.10 -2.12 -16.63
C ASP A 90 13.01 -1.83 -17.67
N ALA A 91 13.30 -0.95 -18.65
CA ALA A 91 12.36 -0.64 -19.73
C ALA A 91 12.06 -1.85 -20.61
N ALA A 92 13.08 -2.66 -20.96
CA ALA A 92 12.89 -3.89 -21.71
C ALA A 92 12.01 -4.89 -20.93
N GLN A 93 12.26 -5.08 -19.64
CA GLN A 93 11.47 -5.98 -18.80
C GLN A 93 10.01 -5.50 -18.66
N ALA A 94 9.81 -4.21 -18.37
CA ALA A 94 8.47 -3.62 -18.27
C ALA A 94 7.69 -3.74 -19.59
N TRP A 95 8.36 -3.56 -20.73
CA TRP A 95 7.72 -3.69 -22.04
C TRP A 95 7.28 -5.12 -22.35
N ILE A 96 8.08 -6.12 -21.98
CA ILE A 96 7.69 -7.53 -22.13
C ILE A 96 6.48 -7.84 -21.26
N GLN A 97 6.47 -7.35 -20.02
CA GLN A 97 5.33 -7.52 -19.12
C GLN A 97 4.06 -6.86 -19.67
N CYS A 98 4.17 -5.65 -20.23
CA CYS A 98 3.06 -5.00 -20.93
C CYS A 98 2.54 -5.88 -22.09
N GLY A 99 3.43 -6.51 -22.84
CA GLY A 99 3.06 -7.49 -23.87
C GLY A 99 2.34 -8.73 -23.30
N VAL A 100 2.67 -9.18 -22.09
CA VAL A 100 1.93 -10.26 -21.41
C VAL A 100 0.52 -9.81 -21.05
N ASP A 101 0.40 -8.62 -20.45
CA ASP A 101 -0.88 -8.08 -19.98
C ASP A 101 -1.85 -7.82 -21.15
N LEU A 102 -1.31 -7.44 -22.30
CA LEU A 102 -2.06 -7.25 -23.55
C LEU A 102 -2.31 -8.56 -24.33
N GLY A 103 -1.79 -9.69 -23.88
CA GLY A 103 -1.94 -10.99 -24.54
C GLY A 103 -1.10 -11.17 -25.81
N HIS A 104 -0.09 -10.31 -26.03
CA HIS A 104 0.89 -10.44 -27.12
C HIS A 104 2.04 -11.42 -26.77
N THR A 105 2.24 -11.69 -25.47
CA THR A 105 3.21 -12.64 -24.94
C THR A 105 2.53 -13.57 -23.94
N ILE A 106 2.87 -14.86 -23.93
CA ILE A 106 2.31 -15.81 -22.96
C ILE A 106 2.82 -15.52 -21.53
N ALA A 107 1.97 -15.74 -20.53
CA ALA A 107 2.39 -15.72 -19.13
C ALA A 107 3.41 -16.84 -18.84
N GLY A 108 4.40 -16.57 -17.98
CA GLY A 108 5.50 -17.50 -17.72
C GLY A 108 6.52 -17.60 -18.86
N TYR A 109 6.69 -16.53 -19.64
CA TYR A 109 7.61 -16.49 -20.77
C TYR A 109 9.07 -16.78 -20.36
N GLU A 110 9.80 -17.42 -21.27
CA GLU A 110 11.25 -17.59 -21.17
C GLU A 110 11.96 -16.46 -21.94
N LEU A 111 13.06 -15.97 -21.35
CA LEU A 111 13.97 -14.98 -21.94
C LEU A 111 15.21 -15.68 -22.48
N PHE A 112 15.55 -15.37 -23.72
CA PHE A 112 16.73 -15.91 -24.39
C PHE A 112 17.60 -14.78 -24.92
N GLY A 113 18.92 -14.90 -24.77
CA GLY A 113 19.85 -14.09 -25.53
C GLY A 113 19.98 -14.62 -26.97
N HIS A 114 20.36 -13.76 -27.92
CA HIS A 114 20.60 -14.19 -29.31
C HIS A 114 21.56 -15.40 -29.44
N ARG A 115 22.53 -15.54 -28.51
CA ARG A 115 23.46 -16.69 -28.50
C ARG A 115 22.85 -17.99 -27.98
N ASP A 116 21.77 -17.92 -27.20
CA ASP A 116 21.08 -19.09 -26.66
C ASP A 116 20.23 -19.79 -27.74
N GLY A 117 19.85 -19.07 -28.79
CA GLY A 117 19.08 -19.58 -29.94
C GLY A 117 19.88 -20.34 -31.00
N ARG A 118 21.17 -20.68 -30.78
CA ARG A 118 22.00 -21.36 -31.81
C ARG A 118 21.74 -22.87 -31.94
N PHE A 119 20.94 -23.48 -31.06
CA PHE A 119 20.68 -24.92 -31.06
C PHE A 119 19.18 -25.22 -31.24
N LYS A 120 18.85 -26.14 -32.16
CA LYS A 120 17.46 -26.60 -32.36
C LYS A 120 16.93 -27.22 -31.05
N ILE A 121 15.64 -27.00 -30.76
CA ILE A 121 14.93 -27.65 -29.64
C ILE A 121 15.19 -29.17 -29.71
N GLY A 122 15.92 -29.70 -28.74
CA GLY A 122 16.29 -31.13 -28.64
C GLY A 122 17.73 -31.51 -29.04
N ASP A 123 18.64 -30.58 -29.39
CA ASP A 123 20.07 -30.91 -29.59
C ASP A 123 20.76 -31.14 -28.22
N PRO A 124 21.42 -32.28 -27.94
CA PRO A 124 22.11 -32.53 -26.67
C PRO A 124 23.25 -31.54 -26.35
N ARG A 125 23.75 -30.80 -27.36
CA ARG A 125 24.73 -29.71 -27.19
C ARG A 125 24.11 -28.37 -26.82
N SER A 126 22.77 -28.29 -26.78
CA SER A 126 22.05 -27.16 -26.16
C SER A 126 22.26 -27.09 -24.64
N GLY A 127 22.84 -28.15 -24.05
CA GLY A 127 23.35 -28.12 -22.70
C GLY A 127 24.69 -27.37 -22.63
N THR A 128 24.69 -26.24 -21.93
CA THR A 128 25.87 -25.50 -21.45
C THR A 128 26.73 -24.81 -22.51
N SER A 129 26.37 -23.57 -22.84
CA SER A 129 27.35 -22.54 -23.23
C SER A 129 26.89 -21.16 -22.77
N PHE A 130 26.96 -20.95 -21.45
CA PHE A 130 26.95 -19.64 -20.81
C PHE A 130 28.23 -18.88 -21.20
N VAL A 131 28.23 -18.13 -22.30
CA VAL A 131 29.23 -17.07 -22.53
C VAL A 131 28.63 -15.91 -23.36
N MET A 132 28.01 -14.97 -22.65
CA MET A 132 28.29 -13.52 -22.73
C MET A 132 28.23 -13.02 -21.28
N CYS A 133 29.38 -12.60 -20.75
CA CYS A 133 29.59 -11.95 -19.46
C CYS A 133 28.92 -12.54 -18.20
N GLY A 134 29.54 -13.61 -17.70
CA GLY A 134 30.03 -13.87 -16.33
C GLY A 134 29.55 -13.15 -15.05
N TYR A 135 28.63 -12.18 -15.06
CA TYR A 135 28.13 -11.54 -13.84
C TYR A 135 26.61 -11.26 -13.81
N VAL A 136 25.86 -11.45 -14.89
CA VAL A 136 24.43 -11.04 -14.94
C VAL A 136 23.42 -12.18 -14.71
N CYS A 137 23.80 -13.45 -14.85
CA CYS A 137 22.86 -14.58 -14.66
C CYS A 137 23.15 -15.50 -13.47
N MET A 138 24.16 -15.21 -12.65
CA MET A 138 24.42 -15.93 -11.39
C MET A 138 24.84 -14.99 -10.27
N MET A 139 24.02 -14.00 -9.97
CA MET A 139 23.82 -13.62 -8.57
C MET A 139 22.50 -14.23 -8.08
N ARG A 140 22.64 -15.42 -7.49
CA ARG A 140 22.06 -15.78 -6.19
C ARG A 140 20.73 -15.09 -5.85
N ALA A 141 19.60 -15.78 -5.99
CA ALA A 141 19.05 -16.52 -4.84
C ALA A 141 20.08 -16.71 -3.71
N SER A 142 19.89 -16.00 -2.59
CA SER A 142 20.73 -15.97 -1.37
C SER A 142 21.52 -14.65 -1.22
N THR A 143 21.00 -13.80 -0.33
CA THR A 143 21.52 -12.55 0.25
C THR A 143 21.31 -11.21 -0.48
N HIS A 144 21.65 -10.97 -1.76
CA HIS A 144 21.57 -9.59 -2.31
C HIS A 144 20.16 -9.18 -2.81
N THR A 145 19.44 -10.03 -3.54
CA THR A 145 18.01 -9.77 -3.87
C THR A 145 17.15 -9.81 -2.62
N GLN A 146 17.51 -10.63 -1.64
CA GLN A 146 16.92 -10.53 -0.30
C GLN A 146 17.23 -9.18 0.30
N ILE A 147 18.46 -8.67 0.30
CA ILE A 147 18.77 -7.35 0.86
C ILE A 147 18.08 -6.22 0.10
N HIS A 148 17.97 -6.24 -1.23
CA HIS A 148 17.25 -5.19 -1.96
C HIS A 148 15.72 -5.32 -1.85
N ILE A 149 15.16 -6.53 -1.85
CA ILE A 149 13.73 -6.75 -1.55
C ILE A 149 13.47 -6.42 -0.08
N TYR A 150 14.34 -6.77 0.86
CA TYR A 150 14.23 -6.36 2.27
C TYR A 150 14.45 -4.88 2.41
N ILE A 151 15.32 -4.21 1.65
CA ILE A 151 15.50 -2.76 1.69
C ILE A 151 14.31 -2.07 1.02
N TYR A 152 13.76 -2.57 -0.08
CA TYR A 152 12.55 -2.01 -0.70
C TYR A 152 11.30 -2.30 0.12
N ILE A 153 11.15 -3.50 0.68
CA ILE A 153 10.11 -3.84 1.64
C ILE A 153 10.33 -3.05 2.92
N TYR A 154 11.55 -2.85 3.41
CA TYR A 154 11.82 -2.08 4.62
C TYR A 154 11.70 -0.59 4.36
N ILE A 155 12.04 -0.07 3.18
CA ILE A 155 11.80 1.31 2.77
C ILE A 155 10.31 1.51 2.52
N TYR A 156 9.61 0.56 1.91
CA TYR A 156 8.17 0.63 1.69
C TYR A 156 7.41 0.48 3.00
N ILE A 157 7.80 -0.46 3.88
CA ILE A 157 7.30 -0.60 5.24
C ILE A 157 7.67 0.64 6.05
N TYR A 158 8.88 1.18 5.92
CA TYR A 158 9.30 2.37 6.66
C TYR A 158 8.61 3.62 6.14
N ILE A 159 8.41 3.78 4.83
CA ILE A 159 7.63 4.86 4.23
C ILE A 159 6.15 4.69 4.59
N TYR A 160 5.61 3.48 4.54
CA TYR A 160 4.24 3.19 4.94
C TYR A 160 4.05 3.45 6.43
N ILE A 161 4.90 2.91 7.30
CA ILE A 161 4.96 3.19 8.74
C ILE A 161 5.16 4.69 8.98
N TYR A 162 6.04 5.38 8.25
CA TYR A 162 6.29 6.81 8.44
C TYR A 162 5.11 7.66 7.96
N ILE A 163 4.45 7.28 6.87
CA ILE A 163 3.21 7.92 6.38
C ILE A 163 2.08 7.65 7.37
N SER A 164 1.91 6.41 7.84
CA SER A 164 0.95 5.99 8.87
C SER A 164 1.18 6.71 10.21
N ILE A 165 2.43 6.83 10.66
CA ILE A 165 2.80 7.63 11.83
C ILE A 165 2.53 9.12 11.58
N ALA A 166 2.88 9.65 10.41
CA ALA A 166 2.61 11.04 10.05
C ALA A 166 1.10 11.35 9.93
N GLN A 167 0.27 10.35 9.61
CA GLN A 167 -1.19 10.44 9.59
C GLN A 167 -1.76 10.50 11.02
N CYS A 168 -1.21 9.70 11.93
CA CYS A 168 -1.52 9.77 13.36
C CYS A 168 -1.07 11.11 13.99
N ASP A 169 0.07 11.66 13.55
CA ASP A 169 0.61 12.94 14.03
C ASP A 169 -0.29 14.15 13.70
N ALA A 170 -1.18 14.01 12.71
CA ALA A 170 -2.16 15.05 12.40
C ALA A 170 -3.24 15.20 13.49
N VAL A 171 -3.41 14.18 14.33
CA VAL A 171 -4.35 14.19 15.46
C VAL A 171 -3.58 14.36 16.76
N GLN A 172 -3.88 15.43 17.51
CA GLN A 172 -3.24 15.66 18.79
C GLN A 172 -3.83 14.73 19.86
N LEU A 173 -3.06 13.71 20.26
CA LEU A 173 -3.35 12.88 21.42
C LEU A 173 -2.95 13.62 22.71
N VAL A 174 -3.89 13.71 23.63
CA VAL A 174 -3.69 14.11 25.02
C VAL A 174 -3.61 12.83 25.86
N THR A 175 -2.41 12.51 26.29
CA THR A 175 -2.10 11.33 27.09
C THR A 175 -2.76 11.39 28.46
N ARG A 176 -2.86 10.22 29.11
CA ARG A 176 -3.33 10.12 30.50
C ARG A 176 -2.64 11.08 31.47
N GLU A 177 -1.34 11.29 31.31
CA GLU A 177 -0.60 12.22 32.16
C GLU A 177 -1.03 13.68 31.90
N GLU A 178 -1.16 14.06 30.63
CA GLU A 178 -1.47 15.44 30.23
C GLU A 178 -2.87 15.88 30.67
N TRP A 179 -3.89 15.02 30.57
CA TRP A 179 -5.22 15.35 31.09
C TRP A 179 -5.38 15.09 32.59
N GLY A 180 -4.33 14.61 33.29
CA GLY A 180 -4.35 14.42 34.73
C GLY A 180 -5.17 13.22 35.20
N ALA A 181 -5.04 12.09 34.50
CA ALA A 181 -5.67 10.82 34.86
C ALA A 181 -5.23 10.33 36.23
N ARG A 182 -6.18 9.84 37.01
CA ARG A 182 -5.83 8.98 38.15
C ARG A 182 -5.49 7.57 37.66
N PRO A 183 -4.67 6.80 38.41
CA PRO A 183 -4.34 5.43 38.03
C PRO A 183 -5.58 4.52 37.97
N PRO A 184 -5.63 3.55 37.05
CA PRO A 184 -6.65 2.52 37.06
C PRO A 184 -6.51 1.62 38.30
N VAL A 185 -7.62 1.04 38.78
CA VAL A 185 -7.60 0.02 39.84
C VAL A 185 -6.95 -1.26 39.34
N GLU A 186 -7.31 -1.69 38.13
CA GLU A 186 -6.78 -2.87 37.45
C GLU A 186 -6.99 -2.74 35.94
N THR A 187 -6.08 -3.32 35.15
CA THR A 187 -6.16 -3.36 33.70
C THR A 187 -6.17 -4.80 33.20
N SER A 188 -7.00 -5.09 32.20
CA SER A 188 -6.98 -6.35 31.46
C SER A 188 -6.54 -6.09 30.02
N PRO A 189 -5.71 -6.94 29.42
CA PRO A 189 -5.28 -6.77 28.03
C PRO A 189 -6.47 -6.95 27.07
N LEU A 190 -6.49 -6.15 26.01
CA LEU A 190 -7.34 -6.36 24.84
C LEU A 190 -6.54 -7.10 23.77
N GLU A 191 -7.14 -8.12 23.17
CA GLU A 191 -6.53 -8.80 22.03
C GLU A 191 -6.71 -7.93 20.78
N VAL A 192 -5.60 -7.58 20.12
CA VAL A 192 -5.56 -6.72 18.94
C VAL A 192 -4.92 -7.49 17.76
N PRO A 193 -5.29 -7.18 16.50
CA PRO A 193 -6.23 -6.14 16.07
C PRO A 193 -7.70 -6.47 16.36
N VAL A 194 -8.49 -5.45 16.69
CA VAL A 194 -9.94 -5.58 16.83
C VAL A 194 -10.64 -5.52 15.47
N ASN A 195 -11.86 -6.04 15.39
CA ASN A 195 -12.66 -6.04 14.16
C ASN A 195 -13.86 -5.08 14.19
N MET A 196 -14.11 -4.40 15.31
CA MET A 196 -15.23 -3.49 15.45
C MET A 196 -14.81 -2.17 16.11
N SER A 197 -15.50 -1.08 15.76
CA SER A 197 -15.35 0.21 16.41
C SER A 197 -16.72 0.76 16.77
N PHE A 198 -16.87 1.26 18.00
CA PHE A 198 -18.11 1.86 18.48
C PHE A 198 -17.93 3.36 18.73
N VAL A 199 -18.82 4.17 18.16
CA VAL A 199 -18.94 5.60 18.47
C VAL A 199 -19.97 5.80 19.57
N HIS A 200 -19.58 6.60 20.56
CA HIS A 200 -20.38 7.00 21.71
C HIS A 200 -20.52 8.52 21.78
N HIS A 201 -21.50 8.97 22.56
CA HIS A 201 -21.46 10.28 23.18
C HIS A 201 -21.33 10.16 24.70
N SER A 202 -20.91 11.22 25.37
CA SER A 202 -20.85 11.23 26.83
C SER A 202 -22.23 11.46 27.47
N ALA A 203 -23.20 11.96 26.70
CA ALA A 203 -24.49 12.49 27.19
C ALA A 203 -24.33 13.62 28.22
N GLY A 204 -23.15 14.25 28.26
CA GLY A 204 -22.77 15.29 29.21
C GLY A 204 -22.45 16.62 28.54
N SER A 205 -21.64 17.41 29.23
CA SER A 205 -21.19 18.73 28.75
C SER A 205 -20.29 18.62 27.52
N HIS A 206 -20.46 19.57 26.60
CA HIS A 206 -19.46 19.84 25.57
C HIS A 206 -18.24 20.53 26.18
N CYS A 207 -17.11 20.49 25.48
CA CYS A 207 -15.87 21.13 25.90
C CYS A 207 -15.10 21.61 24.66
N TYR A 208 -14.44 22.76 24.76
CA TYR A 208 -13.87 23.46 23.59
C TYR A 208 -12.41 23.87 23.75
N THR A 209 -11.82 23.61 24.92
CA THR A 209 -10.41 23.91 25.22
C THR A 209 -9.76 22.70 25.87
N LEU A 210 -8.43 22.63 25.82
CA LEU A 210 -7.67 21.55 26.47
C LEU A 210 -8.01 21.42 27.96
N ASP A 211 -8.10 22.55 28.67
CA ASP A 211 -8.38 22.56 30.11
C ASP A 211 -9.79 22.07 30.43
N ASP A 212 -10.79 22.57 29.68
CA ASP A 212 -12.20 22.19 29.87
C ASP A 212 -12.42 20.72 29.51
N CYS A 213 -11.87 20.28 28.38
CA CYS A 213 -12.01 18.91 27.93
C CYS A 213 -11.28 17.94 28.87
N SER A 214 -10.08 18.28 29.33
CA SER A 214 -9.40 17.48 30.37
C SER A 214 -10.22 17.40 31.65
N ALA A 215 -10.92 18.47 32.04
CA ALA A 215 -11.83 18.46 33.20
C ALA A 215 -13.05 17.54 32.98
N VAL A 216 -13.63 17.54 31.78
CA VAL A 216 -14.72 16.62 31.41
C VAL A 216 -14.24 15.17 31.43
N VAL A 217 -13.06 14.86 30.86
CA VAL A 217 -12.49 13.50 30.87
C VAL A 217 -12.27 13.01 32.30
N ARG A 218 -11.70 13.85 33.19
CA ARG A 218 -11.55 13.52 34.61
C ARG A 218 -12.89 13.25 35.29
N ALA A 219 -13.90 14.09 35.06
CA ALA A 219 -15.24 13.89 35.62
C ALA A 219 -15.88 12.58 35.13
N ILE A 220 -15.69 12.21 33.87
CA ILE A 220 -16.14 10.92 33.31
C ILE A 220 -15.38 9.76 33.97
N GLN A 221 -14.06 9.88 34.18
CA GLN A 221 -13.27 8.87 34.88
C GLN A 221 -13.75 8.68 36.32
N ASP A 222 -13.94 9.78 37.06
CA ASP A 222 -14.43 9.76 38.44
C ASP A 222 -15.82 9.13 38.52
N TYR A 223 -16.74 9.50 37.63
CA TYR A 223 -18.07 8.89 37.58
C TYR A 223 -17.99 7.37 37.32
N HIS A 224 -17.22 6.94 36.33
CA HIS A 224 -17.09 5.52 36.01
C HIS A 224 -16.48 4.71 37.15
N MET A 225 -15.48 5.26 37.84
CA MET A 225 -14.79 4.53 38.90
C MET A 225 -15.54 4.62 40.24
N ASP A 226 -15.99 5.80 40.64
CA ASP A 226 -16.59 6.02 41.97
C ASP A 226 -18.08 5.67 42.00
N SER A 227 -18.82 5.95 40.93
CA SER A 227 -20.27 5.68 40.87
C SER A 227 -20.58 4.30 40.29
N ASN A 228 -19.90 3.90 39.21
CA ASN A 228 -20.16 2.59 38.59
C ASN A 228 -19.27 1.46 39.14
N GLY A 229 -18.25 1.78 39.95
CA GLY A 229 -17.31 0.80 40.51
C GLY A 229 -16.41 0.15 39.45
N TRP A 230 -16.15 0.84 38.33
CA TRP A 230 -15.29 0.31 37.28
C TRP A 230 -13.81 0.55 37.59
N ASN A 231 -12.95 -0.27 36.99
CA ASN A 231 -11.51 -0.16 37.23
C ASN A 231 -10.87 1.10 36.62
N ASP A 232 -11.53 1.71 35.64
CA ASP A 232 -11.08 2.94 34.96
C ASP A 232 -12.24 3.52 34.11
N ILE A 233 -12.01 4.68 33.48
CA ILE A 233 -12.87 5.25 32.44
C ILE A 233 -13.28 4.21 31.39
N GLY A 234 -14.55 4.11 31.01
CA GLY A 234 -15.05 2.99 30.19
C GLY A 234 -14.59 2.97 28.73
N TYR A 235 -14.25 4.11 28.15
CA TYR A 235 -13.90 4.25 26.73
C TYR A 235 -12.40 4.03 26.48
N ASN A 236 -12.03 3.59 25.28
CA ASN A 236 -10.63 3.56 24.86
C ASN A 236 -10.13 4.98 24.62
N PHE A 237 -10.93 5.80 23.95
CA PHE A 237 -10.61 7.17 23.59
C PHE A 237 -11.82 8.09 23.71
N LEU A 238 -11.56 9.37 23.93
CA LEU A 238 -12.56 10.43 23.91
C LEU A 238 -12.13 11.54 22.97
N VAL A 239 -13.08 12.27 22.38
CA VAL A 239 -12.79 13.38 21.46
C VAL A 239 -13.56 14.61 21.92
N GLY A 240 -12.86 15.73 22.07
CA GLY A 240 -13.46 17.02 22.41
C GLY A 240 -13.82 17.86 21.18
N GLU A 241 -14.66 18.87 21.37
CA GLU A 241 -14.94 19.87 20.31
C GLU A 241 -13.71 20.75 20.04
N ASP A 242 -12.67 20.63 20.87
CA ASP A 242 -11.36 21.24 20.70
C ASP A 242 -10.48 20.52 19.65
N GLY A 243 -10.98 19.44 19.06
CA GLY A 243 -10.31 18.67 18.00
C GLY A 243 -9.22 17.72 18.49
N ARG A 244 -9.11 17.47 19.80
CA ARG A 244 -8.11 16.56 20.38
C ARG A 244 -8.70 15.21 20.74
N VAL A 245 -7.84 14.20 20.72
CA VAL A 245 -8.15 12.87 21.27
C VAL A 245 -7.60 12.79 22.68
N TYR A 246 -8.39 12.31 23.62
CA TYR A 246 -8.00 12.08 25.00
C TYR A 246 -7.89 10.59 25.24
N GLU A 247 -6.71 10.16 25.72
CA GLU A 247 -6.43 8.76 26.00
C GLU A 247 -7.26 8.27 27.19
N GLY A 248 -8.20 7.37 26.95
CA GLY A 248 -8.90 6.63 27.99
C GLY A 248 -8.10 5.38 28.36
N ARG A 249 -8.66 4.21 28.05
CA ARG A 249 -7.95 2.92 28.22
C ARG A 249 -6.89 2.64 27.14
N GLY A 250 -6.82 3.46 26.09
CA GLY A 250 -5.85 3.28 25.02
C GLY A 250 -6.15 2.08 24.13
N TRP A 251 -5.18 1.73 23.28
CA TRP A 251 -5.36 0.72 22.23
C TRP A 251 -5.36 -0.73 22.72
N THR A 252 -4.64 -1.03 23.81
CA THR A 252 -4.29 -2.40 24.23
C THR A 252 -4.96 -2.84 25.54
N THR A 253 -5.80 -2.01 26.13
CA THR A 253 -6.52 -2.32 27.37
C THR A 253 -8.00 -2.52 27.10
N LEU A 254 -8.55 -3.61 27.64
CA LEU A 254 -9.95 -4.01 27.50
C LEU A 254 -10.90 -2.90 27.95
N PRO A 255 -11.82 -2.41 27.09
CA PRO A 255 -12.75 -1.37 27.48
C PRO A 255 -13.94 -1.85 28.31
N ARG A 256 -14.74 -0.87 28.76
CA ARG A 256 -16.03 -1.11 29.42
C ARG A 256 -17.11 -0.19 28.88
N HIS A 257 -17.23 -0.13 27.55
CA HIS A 257 -18.23 0.72 26.88
C HIS A 257 -19.46 -0.08 26.42
N SER A 258 -19.31 -1.36 26.05
CA SER A 258 -20.39 -2.20 25.52
C SER A 258 -20.20 -3.67 25.96
N PRO A 259 -20.96 -4.17 26.96
CA PRO A 259 -20.67 -5.41 27.70
C PRO A 259 -20.34 -6.68 26.89
N VAL A 260 -20.90 -6.84 25.69
CA VAL A 260 -20.66 -8.02 24.84
C VAL A 260 -19.64 -7.77 23.74
N TYR A 261 -19.34 -6.51 23.46
CA TYR A 261 -18.49 -6.10 22.35
C TYR A 261 -17.11 -5.63 22.81
N ASN A 262 -16.88 -5.49 24.13
CA ASN A 262 -15.62 -4.98 24.67
C ASN A 262 -14.41 -5.82 24.24
N ASP A 263 -14.55 -7.15 24.12
CA ASP A 263 -13.42 -8.06 23.85
C ASP A 263 -12.87 -7.97 22.43
N PHE A 264 -13.57 -7.29 21.52
CA PHE A 264 -13.24 -7.24 20.09
C PHE A 264 -13.56 -5.88 19.47
N SER A 265 -13.68 -4.83 20.29
CA SER A 265 -13.89 -3.47 19.78
C SER A 265 -13.15 -2.41 20.57
N HIS A 266 -12.88 -1.29 19.89
CA HIS A 266 -12.55 -0.03 20.54
C HIS A 266 -13.79 0.85 20.64
N GLY A 267 -13.93 1.56 21.76
CA GLY A 267 -14.96 2.57 21.97
C GLY A 267 -14.38 3.97 21.96
N THR A 268 -14.84 4.80 21.03
CA THR A 268 -14.50 6.23 20.94
C THR A 268 -15.70 7.08 21.31
N CYS A 269 -15.56 7.94 22.31
CA CYS A 269 -16.63 8.79 22.83
C CYS A 269 -16.43 10.26 22.45
N ILE A 270 -17.34 10.81 21.66
CA ILE A 270 -17.35 12.26 21.40
C ILE A 270 -18.00 12.95 22.60
N MET A 271 -17.28 13.86 23.25
CA MET A 271 -17.70 14.49 24.51
C MET A 271 -18.76 15.57 24.26
N GLY A 272 -20.02 15.19 24.44
CA GLY A 272 -21.16 16.10 24.45
C GLY A 272 -22.48 15.35 24.47
N ASN A 273 -23.58 16.07 24.24
CA ASN A 273 -24.91 15.48 24.07
C ASN A 273 -25.46 15.79 22.67
N TYR A 274 -25.41 14.78 21.80
CA TYR A 274 -25.77 14.91 20.38
C TYR A 274 -27.16 14.35 20.05
N MET A 275 -28.11 14.42 20.97
CA MET A 275 -29.51 14.07 20.69
C MET A 275 -30.14 15.03 19.68
N THR A 276 -29.84 16.32 19.75
CA THR A 276 -30.51 17.37 18.96
C THR A 276 -29.56 18.34 18.26
N VAL A 277 -28.25 18.17 18.47
CA VAL A 277 -27.19 19.00 17.90
C VAL A 277 -26.09 18.10 17.36
N ALA A 278 -25.42 18.53 16.28
CA ALA A 278 -24.26 17.83 15.74
C ALA A 278 -23.00 18.22 16.54
N PRO A 279 -21.99 17.33 16.63
CA PRO A 279 -20.66 17.76 17.04
C PRO A 279 -20.06 18.76 16.04
N GLU A 280 -19.07 19.52 16.49
CA GLU A 280 -18.28 20.37 15.61
C GLU A 280 -17.57 19.52 14.55
N GLU A 281 -17.42 20.08 13.35
CA GLU A 281 -16.80 19.38 12.23
C GLU A 281 -15.38 18.89 12.57
N VAL A 282 -14.66 19.64 13.40
CA VAL A 282 -13.33 19.25 13.88
C VAL A 282 -13.37 17.97 14.72
N ALA A 283 -14.38 17.78 15.59
CA ALA A 283 -14.50 16.57 16.39
C ALA A 283 -14.86 15.35 15.53
N LEU A 284 -15.72 15.53 14.53
CA LEU A 284 -16.07 14.48 13.56
C LEU A 284 -14.84 14.04 12.74
N ASN A 285 -14.08 15.01 12.23
CA ASN A 285 -12.86 14.74 11.44
C ASN A 285 -11.77 14.10 12.29
N THR A 286 -11.55 14.61 13.51
CA THR A 286 -10.60 14.02 14.47
C THR A 286 -10.97 12.58 14.81
N THR A 287 -12.26 12.28 15.00
CA THR A 287 -12.71 10.92 15.31
C THR A 287 -12.43 9.95 14.17
N GLN A 288 -12.74 10.32 12.92
CA GLN A 288 -12.45 9.49 11.74
C GLN A 288 -10.94 9.30 11.55
N ALA A 289 -10.15 10.38 11.69
CA ALA A 289 -8.70 10.31 11.59
C ALA A 289 -8.07 9.44 12.69
N TRP A 290 -8.62 9.46 13.91
CA TRP A 290 -8.16 8.61 15.00
C TRP A 290 -8.46 7.12 14.76
N ILE A 291 -9.63 6.80 14.20
CA ILE A 291 -9.96 5.43 13.79
C ILE A 291 -9.01 4.98 12.67
N GLN A 292 -8.74 5.85 11.68
CA GLN A 292 -7.75 5.59 10.64
C GLN A 292 -6.35 5.34 11.21
N CYS A 293 -5.94 6.09 12.23
CA CYS A 293 -4.68 5.84 12.93
C CYS A 293 -4.65 4.43 13.56
N GLY A 294 -5.76 3.95 14.12
CA GLY A 294 -5.88 2.58 14.64
C GLY A 294 -5.69 1.50 13.55
N LEU A 295 -6.18 1.74 12.33
CA LEU A 295 -5.96 0.87 11.16
C LEU A 295 -4.49 0.85 10.76
N ASP A 296 -3.92 2.05 10.62
CA ASP A 296 -2.55 2.27 10.16
C ASP A 296 -1.51 1.68 11.12
N LEU A 297 -1.78 1.73 12.43
CA LEU A 297 -0.95 1.13 13.48
C LEU A 297 -1.21 -0.37 13.70
N GLY A 298 -2.20 -0.96 13.03
CA GLY A 298 -2.53 -2.38 13.15
C GLY A 298 -3.27 -2.74 14.46
N TYR A 299 -3.91 -1.77 15.11
CA TYR A 299 -4.81 -2.02 16.24
C TYR A 299 -6.23 -2.38 15.80
N ILE A 300 -6.61 -2.01 14.57
CA ILE A 300 -7.90 -2.28 13.95
C ILE A 300 -7.64 -2.96 12.60
N ILE A 301 -8.40 -4.02 12.27
CA ILE A 301 -8.26 -4.67 10.96
C ILE A 301 -8.79 -3.78 9.82
N PRO A 302 -8.25 -3.88 8.59
CA PRO A 302 -8.73 -3.10 7.44
C PRO A 302 -10.22 -3.21 7.12
N ASP A 303 -10.82 -4.39 7.36
CA ASP A 303 -12.24 -4.67 7.09
C ASP A 303 -13.10 -4.63 8.37
N TYR A 304 -12.82 -3.67 9.25
CA TYR A 304 -13.58 -3.49 10.48
C TYR A 304 -15.01 -3.00 10.20
N GLU A 305 -15.90 -3.25 11.16
CA GLU A 305 -17.27 -2.71 11.16
C GLU A 305 -17.40 -1.57 12.19
N LEU A 306 -17.97 -0.44 11.77
CA LEU A 306 -18.28 0.71 12.61
C LEU A 306 -19.76 0.69 13.02
N PHE A 307 -20.01 0.98 14.30
CA PHE A 307 -21.34 1.00 14.90
C PHE A 307 -21.54 2.22 15.80
N GLY A 308 -22.79 2.65 15.96
CA GLY A 308 -23.21 3.45 17.11
C GLY A 308 -23.47 2.54 18.32
N HIS A 309 -23.31 3.05 19.53
CA HIS A 309 -23.59 2.25 20.75
C HIS A 309 -25.00 1.61 20.75
N ARG A 310 -26.01 2.32 20.24
CA ARG A 310 -27.39 1.83 20.10
C ARG A 310 -27.55 0.62 19.17
N ASP A 311 -26.60 0.36 18.27
CA ASP A 311 -26.66 -0.80 17.38
C ASP A 311 -26.43 -2.11 18.15
N GLY A 312 -25.70 -2.08 19.27
CA GLY A 312 -25.40 -3.24 20.11
C GLY A 312 -26.05 -3.23 21.49
N ARG A 313 -26.74 -2.15 21.87
CA ARG A 313 -27.27 -1.97 23.24
C ARG A 313 -28.53 -1.11 23.26
N CYS A 314 -29.39 -1.35 24.25
CA CYS A 314 -30.61 -0.57 24.48
C CYS A 314 -30.29 0.78 25.13
N THR A 315 -29.83 1.73 24.33
CA THR A 315 -29.42 3.06 24.75
C THR A 315 -29.68 4.09 23.65
N ASP A 316 -29.85 5.36 24.03
CA ASP A 316 -29.91 6.46 23.07
C ASP A 316 -28.51 6.90 22.60
N CYS A 317 -27.42 6.37 23.16
CA CYS A 317 -26.07 6.68 22.71
C CYS A 317 -25.85 6.18 21.25
N PRO A 318 -25.22 6.93 20.33
CA PRO A 318 -24.46 8.18 20.51
C PRO A 318 -25.28 9.48 20.34
N GLY A 319 -26.61 9.41 20.42
CA GLY A 319 -27.52 10.51 20.19
C GLY A 319 -28.01 10.57 18.75
N ASP A 320 -29.25 11.03 18.53
CA ASP A 320 -29.92 10.90 17.23
C ASP A 320 -29.19 11.62 16.10
N VAL A 321 -28.68 12.82 16.35
CA VAL A 321 -27.97 13.60 15.32
C VAL A 321 -26.62 12.96 15.02
N LEU A 322 -25.80 12.66 16.02
CA LEU A 322 -24.51 12.00 15.79
C LEU A 322 -24.69 10.62 15.16
N TYR A 323 -25.68 9.85 15.57
CA TYR A 323 -25.99 8.54 14.99
C TYR A 323 -26.30 8.65 13.49
N SER A 324 -27.11 9.64 13.08
CA SER A 324 -27.40 9.88 11.66
C SER A 324 -26.15 10.27 10.84
N ILE A 325 -25.17 10.93 11.48
CA ILE A 325 -23.92 11.35 10.83
C ILE A 325 -22.98 10.16 10.65
N ILE A 326 -22.76 9.34 11.69
CA ILE A 326 -21.84 8.20 11.59
C ILE A 326 -22.32 7.15 10.59
N GLN A 327 -23.63 7.09 10.31
CA GLN A 327 -24.20 6.25 9.25
C GLN A 327 -23.70 6.59 7.85
N THR A 328 -23.13 7.79 7.66
CA THR A 328 -22.53 8.20 6.38
C THR A 328 -21.02 7.97 6.33
N TRP A 329 -20.40 7.51 7.42
CA TRP A 329 -18.96 7.29 7.48
C TRP A 329 -18.56 6.00 6.75
N PRO A 330 -17.31 5.91 6.27
CA PRO A 330 -16.74 4.64 5.82
C PRO A 330 -16.89 3.57 6.91
N HIS A 331 -17.07 2.32 6.48
CA HIS A 331 -17.19 1.13 7.36
C HIS A 331 -18.41 1.11 8.29
N TYR A 332 -19.33 2.08 8.24
CA TYR A 332 -20.59 1.94 8.98
C TYR A 332 -21.34 0.69 8.53
N SER A 333 -21.62 -0.22 9.46
CA SER A 333 -22.29 -1.48 9.18
C SER A 333 -23.78 -1.35 9.45
N PHE A 334 -24.58 -1.59 8.41
CA PHE A 334 -26.04 -1.72 8.51
C PHE A 334 -26.48 -3.12 8.95
N ARG A 335 -25.52 -4.01 9.26
CA ARG A 335 -25.82 -5.35 9.75
C ARG A 335 -26.34 -5.28 11.17
N GLU A 336 -27.44 -5.96 11.45
CA GLU A 336 -27.93 -6.12 12.81
C GLU A 336 -26.98 -7.02 13.62
N ILE A 337 -26.62 -6.54 14.81
CA ILE A 337 -25.86 -7.29 15.81
C ILE A 337 -26.75 -7.52 17.04
N PRO A 338 -26.51 -8.57 17.85
CA PRO A 338 -27.31 -8.81 19.05
C PRO A 338 -27.37 -7.60 19.98
N ILE A 339 -28.56 -7.02 20.12
CA ILE A 339 -28.82 -5.95 21.09
C ILE A 339 -28.97 -6.58 22.47
N ILE A 340 -28.13 -6.15 23.42
CA ILE A 340 -28.17 -6.65 24.79
C ILE A 340 -28.46 -5.50 25.74
N CYS A 341 -29.68 -5.52 26.30
CA CYS A 341 -30.00 -4.85 27.55
C CYS A 341 -29.84 -5.85 28.71
#